data_AF-A0A7C3KYL9-F1
#
_entry.id   AF-A0A7C3KYL9-F1
#
_cell.length_a   1.000
_cell.length_b   1.000
_cell.length_c   1.000
_cell.angle_alpha   90.00
_cell.angle_beta   90.00
_cell.angle_gamma   90.00
#
_symmetry.space_group_name_H-M   'P 1'
#
loop_
_entity.id
_entity.type
_entity.pdbx_description
1 polymer ?
#
loop_
_entity_poly.entity_id
_entity_poly.type
_entity_poly.pdbx_seq_one_letter_code
_entity_poly.pdbx_strand_id
1 'polypeptide(L)'
;MPLIKPRTRGKQLVKHRTRLDRENNETLYAYAQFLGESTEYVLNQVIDTVLARDKEFVKWRESHQGSYVPRVQDRPRGKQSGQRRADSGVVPPGEPATVAER
;
A
#
# COMPACT_ATOMS: atom_id res chain seq x y z
N MET A 1 -11.89 27.85 -12.60
CA MET A 1 -12.49 27.48 -11.30
C MET A 1 -12.12 26.04 -10.98
N PRO A 2 -11.73 25.70 -9.74
CA PRO A 2 -11.44 24.33 -9.37
C PRO A 2 -12.72 23.49 -9.43
N LEU A 3 -12.67 22.36 -10.15
CA LEU A 3 -13.80 21.43 -10.28
C LEU A 3 -14.02 20.60 -9.01
N ILE A 4 -12.96 20.44 -8.23
CA ILE A 4 -12.94 19.63 -7.02
C ILE A 4 -13.30 20.53 -5.83
N LYS A 5 -14.35 20.18 -5.10
CA LYS A 5 -14.80 20.91 -3.90
C LYS A 5 -13.86 20.61 -2.70
N PRO A 6 -13.82 21.40 -1.63
CA PRO A 6 -13.15 21.01 -0.39
C PRO A 6 -13.93 19.89 0.33
N ARG A 7 -13.23 18.98 1.01
CA ARG A 7 -13.80 17.69 1.45
C ARG A 7 -14.79 17.80 2.64
N THR A 8 -15.85 16.98 2.61
CA THR A 8 -16.69 16.62 3.77
C THR A 8 -16.11 15.36 4.45
N ARG A 9 -15.65 15.46 5.70
CA ARG A 9 -15.08 14.34 6.47
C ARG A 9 -16.10 13.20 6.63
N GLY A 10 -15.68 11.93 6.46
CA GLY A 10 -16.51 10.74 6.79
C GLY A 10 -16.46 9.56 5.83
N LYS A 11 -15.78 9.65 4.67
CA LYS A 11 -15.70 8.53 3.71
C LYS A 11 -14.69 7.47 4.16
N GLN A 12 -15.04 6.20 4.06
CA GLN A 12 -14.13 5.08 4.31
C GLN A 12 -13.05 5.03 3.22
N LEU A 13 -11.78 5.19 3.62
CA LEU A 13 -10.64 5.13 2.70
C LEU A 13 -10.05 3.73 2.70
N VAL A 14 -9.79 3.21 1.51
CA VAL A 14 -9.15 1.92 1.30
C VAL A 14 -7.80 2.15 0.64
N LYS A 15 -6.76 1.47 1.15
CA LYS A 15 -5.42 1.54 0.56
C LYS A 15 -5.46 0.97 -0.86
N HIS A 16 -5.19 1.82 -1.85
CA HIS A 16 -5.10 1.44 -3.26
C HIS A 16 -3.64 1.51 -3.72
N ARG A 17 -3.06 0.37 -4.11
CA ARG A 17 -1.69 0.30 -4.64
C ARG A 17 -1.76 0.13 -6.15
N THR A 18 -1.39 1.17 -6.88
CA THR A 18 -1.29 1.16 -8.35
C THR A 18 0.03 1.77 -8.80
N ARG A 19 0.36 1.59 -10.07
CA ARG A 19 1.45 2.29 -10.75
C ARG A 19 0.83 3.41 -11.58
N LEU A 20 1.37 4.61 -11.46
CA LEU A 20 1.02 5.75 -12.29
C LEU A 20 2.23 6.11 -13.16
N ASP A 21 1.96 6.60 -14.36
CA ASP A 21 3.00 7.23 -15.17
C ASP A 21 3.61 8.41 -14.41
N ARG A 22 4.89 8.67 -14.66
CA ARG A 22 5.64 9.71 -13.96
C ARG A 22 4.97 11.08 -14.09
N GLU A 23 4.53 11.44 -15.29
CA GLU A 23 3.87 12.71 -15.58
C GLU A 23 2.53 12.84 -14.84
N ASN A 24 1.76 11.75 -14.79
CA ASN A 24 0.49 11.70 -14.07
C ASN A 24 0.71 11.81 -12.56
N ASN A 25 1.79 11.23 -12.04
CA ASN A 25 2.16 11.36 -10.63
C ASN A 25 2.51 12.82 -10.29
N GLU A 26 3.38 13.45 -11.08
CA GLU A 26 3.77 14.85 -10.88
C GLU A 26 2.57 15.79 -10.93
N THR A 27 1.69 15.59 -11.93
CA THR A 27 0.45 16.37 -12.09
C THR A 27 -0.48 16.22 -10.89
N LEU A 28 -0.63 14.99 -10.36
CA LEU A 28 -1.45 14.73 -9.18
C LEU A 28 -0.91 15.49 -7.95
N TYR A 29 0.39 15.47 -7.73
CA TYR A 29 1.01 16.19 -6.62
C TYR A 29 0.91 17.71 -6.78
N ALA A 30 1.18 18.24 -7.98
CA ALA A 30 1.05 19.66 -8.26
C ALA A 30 -0.39 20.15 -8.04
N TYR A 31 -1.38 19.37 -8.47
CA TYR A 31 -2.79 19.72 -8.32
C TYR A 31 -3.26 19.62 -6.86
N ALA A 32 -2.81 18.62 -6.12
CA ALA A 32 -3.06 18.51 -4.68
C ALA A 32 -2.50 19.72 -3.92
N GLN A 33 -1.29 20.16 -4.25
CA GLN A 33 -0.69 21.36 -3.69
C GLN A 33 -1.48 22.62 -4.04
N PHE A 34 -1.92 22.77 -5.29
CA PHE A 34 -2.73 23.90 -5.75
C PHE A 34 -4.06 24.00 -5.00
N LEU A 35 -4.70 22.86 -4.72
CA LEU A 35 -5.96 22.81 -3.97
C LEU A 35 -5.78 22.85 -2.44
N GLY A 36 -4.57 22.63 -1.93
CA GLY A 36 -4.31 22.51 -0.49
C GLY A 36 -4.93 21.23 0.12
N GLU A 37 -5.13 20.20 -0.69
CA GLU A 37 -5.81 18.96 -0.30
C GLU A 37 -4.90 17.74 -0.48
N SER A 38 -5.30 16.59 0.06
CA SER A 38 -4.50 15.37 -0.07
C SER A 38 -4.54 14.80 -1.51
N THR A 39 -3.45 14.18 -1.93
CA THR A 39 -3.41 13.44 -3.21
C THR A 39 -4.45 12.33 -3.28
N GLU A 40 -4.76 11.69 -2.14
CA GLU A 40 -5.85 10.73 -2.05
C GLU A 40 -7.21 11.37 -2.35
N TYR A 41 -7.45 12.58 -1.83
CA TYR A 41 -8.69 13.28 -2.09
C TYR A 41 -8.82 13.64 -3.56
N VAL A 42 -7.79 14.26 -4.12
CA VAL A 42 -7.74 14.63 -5.53
C VAL A 42 -7.93 13.41 -6.42
N LEU A 43 -7.23 12.31 -6.15
CA LEU A 43 -7.34 11.09 -6.95
C LEU A 43 -8.77 10.53 -6.93
N ASN A 44 -9.41 10.45 -5.76
CA ASN A 44 -10.81 10.01 -5.67
C ASN A 44 -11.75 10.92 -6.47
N GLN A 45 -11.54 12.23 -6.42
CA GLN A 45 -12.39 13.19 -7.12
C GLN A 45 -12.17 13.19 -8.63
N VAL A 46 -10.94 12.96 -9.09
CA VAL A 46 -10.65 12.75 -10.51
C VAL A 46 -11.38 11.50 -11.00
N ILE A 47 -11.32 10.39 -10.26
CA ILE A 47 -12.06 9.16 -10.60
C ILE A 47 -13.56 9.44 -10.65
N ASP A 48 -14.14 10.01 -9.59
CA ASP A 48 -15.58 10.32 -9.53
C ASP A 48 -16.01 11.20 -10.71
N THR A 49 -15.25 12.26 -11.00
CA THR A 49 -15.61 13.24 -12.03
C THR A 49 -15.46 12.70 -13.45
N VAL A 50 -14.40 11.94 -13.72
CA VAL A 50 -14.16 11.36 -15.05
C VAL A 50 -15.15 10.24 -15.32
N LEU A 51 -15.35 9.31 -14.38
CA LEU A 51 -16.25 8.19 -14.57
C LEU A 51 -17.73 8.62 -14.60
N ALA A 52 -18.12 9.65 -13.84
CA ALA A 52 -19.49 10.17 -13.92
C ALA A 52 -19.82 10.84 -15.27
N ARG A 53 -18.81 11.24 -16.05
CA ARG A 53 -19.01 11.84 -17.38
C ARG A 53 -19.17 10.81 -18.50
N ASP A 54 -18.71 9.59 -18.28
CA ASP A 54 -18.87 8.50 -19.25
C ASP A 54 -20.29 7.93 -19.16
N LYS A 55 -21.15 8.37 -20.08
CA LYS A 55 -22.56 7.96 -20.13
C LYS A 55 -22.72 6.47 -20.41
N GLU A 56 -21.82 5.89 -21.20
CA GLU A 56 -21.88 4.46 -21.52
C GLU A 56 -21.53 3.65 -20.27
N PHE A 57 -20.48 4.04 -19.56
CA PHE A 57 -20.11 3.42 -18.29
C PHE A 57 -21.22 3.56 -17.24
N VAL A 58 -21.82 4.75 -17.11
CA VAL A 58 -22.93 4.97 -16.17
C VAL A 58 -24.11 4.05 -16.48
N LYS A 59 -24.54 3.97 -17.74
CA LYS A 59 -25.62 3.08 -18.18
C LYS A 59 -25.27 1.60 -17.95
N TRP A 60 -24.02 1.21 -18.22
CA TRP A 60 -23.54 -0.14 -17.96
C TRP A 60 -23.57 -0.47 -16.46
N ARG A 61 -23.17 0.47 -15.60
CA ARG A 61 -23.11 0.30 -14.14
C ARG A 61 -24.50 0.10 -13.50
N GLU A 62 -25.57 0.63 -14.10
CA GLU A 62 -26.96 0.40 -13.64
C GLU A 62 -27.34 -1.09 -13.64
N SER A 63 -26.90 -1.82 -14.67
CA SER A 63 -27.15 -3.27 -14.82
C SER A 63 -26.10 -4.14 -14.11
N HIS A 64 -24.97 -3.55 -13.74
CA HIS A 64 -23.80 -4.26 -13.23
C HIS A 64 -23.44 -3.75 -11.84
N GLN A 65 -24.32 -3.92 -10.84
CA GLN A 65 -24.15 -3.34 -9.50
C GLN A 65 -23.25 -4.17 -8.55
N GLY A 66 -22.76 -5.32 -9.00
CA GLY A 66 -21.90 -6.20 -8.21
C GLY A 66 -20.60 -5.53 -7.72
N SER A 67 -19.94 -6.19 -6.76
CA SER A 67 -18.59 -5.80 -6.34
C SER A 67 -17.56 -6.39 -7.29
N TYR A 68 -16.73 -5.53 -7.88
CA TYR A 68 -15.64 -5.90 -8.78
C TYR A 68 -14.27 -5.86 -8.09
N VAL A 69 -14.21 -5.57 -6.79
CA VAL A 69 -12.95 -5.57 -6.03
C VAL A 69 -12.56 -7.02 -5.74
N PRO A 70 -11.36 -7.48 -6.18
CA PRO A 70 -10.90 -8.82 -5.85
C PRO A 70 -10.82 -8.99 -4.33
N ARG A 71 -11.61 -9.92 -3.79
CA ARG A 71 -11.44 -10.35 -2.39
C ARG A 71 -10.18 -11.20 -2.35
N VAL A 72 -9.15 -10.74 -1.67
CA VAL A 72 -8.00 -11.57 -1.35
C VAL A 72 -8.55 -12.74 -0.52
N GLN A 73 -8.66 -13.92 -1.11
CA GLN A 73 -8.96 -15.13 -0.36
C GLN A 73 -7.81 -15.32 0.62
N ASP A 74 -8.13 -15.38 1.91
CA ASP A 74 -7.17 -15.68 2.97
C ASP A 74 -6.45 -17.00 2.63
N ARG A 75 -5.26 -16.91 2.04
CA ARG A 75 -4.39 -18.07 1.91
C ARG A 75 -4.03 -18.50 3.33
N PRO A 76 -4.30 -19.75 3.75
CA PRO A 76 -3.90 -20.20 5.05
C PRO A 76 -2.38 -20.06 5.15
N ARG A 77 -1.97 -19.22 6.10
CA ARG A 77 -0.58 -18.86 6.37
C ARG A 77 0.13 -20.14 6.81
N GLY A 78 0.73 -20.84 5.85
CA GLY A 78 1.51 -22.04 6.09
C GLY A 78 2.58 -21.75 7.14
N LYS A 79 2.59 -22.58 8.18
CA LYS A 79 3.55 -22.55 9.28
C LYS A 79 4.97 -22.71 8.73
N GLN A 80 5.66 -21.62 8.42
CA GLN A 80 7.13 -21.59 8.43
C GLN A 80 7.56 -21.15 9.83
N SER A 81 7.43 -22.12 10.74
CA SER A 81 8.14 -22.18 12.00
C SER A 81 9.63 -21.94 11.76
N GLY A 82 10.18 -21.02 12.54
CA GLY A 82 11.57 -20.62 12.45
C GLY A 82 12.52 -21.80 12.63
N GLN A 83 13.43 -21.94 11.69
CA GLN A 83 14.69 -22.63 11.91
C GLN A 83 15.77 -21.56 11.86
N ARG A 84 15.86 -20.79 12.95
CA ARG A 84 17.04 -20.01 13.30
C ARG A 84 18.20 -21.00 13.33
N ARG A 85 19.08 -20.96 12.32
CA ARG A 85 20.41 -21.54 12.41
C ARG A 85 21.16 -20.76 13.49
N ALA A 86 21.09 -21.24 14.73
CA ALA A 86 22.06 -20.93 15.75
C ALA A 86 23.21 -21.93 15.55
N ASP A 87 24.18 -21.54 14.75
CA ASP A 87 25.52 -22.15 14.77
C ASP A 87 26.51 -20.99 14.84
N SER A 88 26.54 -20.34 16.00
CA SER A 88 27.61 -19.43 16.38
C SER A 88 28.66 -20.28 17.08
N GLY A 89 29.71 -20.62 16.34
CA GLY A 89 30.89 -21.31 16.86
C GLY A 89 31.48 -20.54 18.04
N VAL A 90 31.33 -21.11 19.23
CA VAL A 90 32.05 -20.71 20.42
C VAL A 90 33.44 -21.30 20.32
N VAL A 91 34.44 -20.45 20.08
CA VAL A 91 35.86 -20.76 20.28
C VAL A 91 36.18 -20.50 21.76
N PRO A 92 36.59 -21.50 22.56
CA PRO A 92 37.19 -21.24 23.86
C PRO A 92 38.70 -21.04 23.73
N PRO A 93 39.28 -19.94 24.26
CA PRO A 93 40.71 -19.85 24.55
C PRO A 93 40.94 -20.16 26.04
N GLY A 94 41.82 -21.11 26.37
CA GLY A 94 42.23 -21.27 27.76
C GLY A 94 42.89 -22.59 28.11
N GLU A 95 44.13 -22.80 27.67
CA GLU A 95 45.08 -23.67 28.37
C GLU A 95 46.13 -22.79 29.07
N PRO A 96 46.20 -22.78 30.41
CA PRO A 96 47.44 -22.54 31.12
C PRO A 96 48.06 -23.89 31.49
N ALA A 97 49.28 -24.10 31.01
CA ALA A 97 50.11 -25.26 31.33
C ALA A 97 50.32 -25.41 32.83
N THR A 98 50.11 -26.64 33.29
CA THR A 98 50.30 -27.14 34.65
C THR A 98 51.74 -26.96 35.13
N VAL A 99 51.90 -26.35 36.31
CA VAL A 99 53.11 -26.44 37.14
C VAL A 99 52.91 -27.58 38.15
N ALA A 100 53.79 -28.57 38.15
CA ALA A 100 54.09 -29.51 39.25
C ALA A 100 55.42 -30.20 38.90
N GLU A 101 56.55 -29.78 39.47
CA GLU A 101 57.16 -30.28 40.71
C GLU A 101 57.57 -31.76 40.66
N ARG A 102 58.84 -32.05 40.31
CA ARG A 102 59.91 -32.61 41.17
C ARG A 102 61.17 -32.95 40.37
#